data_AF-A0A7X7L7I7-F1
#
_entry.id   AF-A0A7X7L7I7-F1
#
_cell.length_a   1.000
_cell.length_b   1.000
_cell.length_c   1.000
_cell.angle_alpha   90.00
_cell.angle_beta   90.00
_cell.angle_gamma   90.00
#
_symmetry.space_group_name_H-M   'P 1'
#
loop_
_entity.id
_entity.type
_entity.pdbx_description
1 polymer ?
#
loop_
_entity_poly.entity_id
_entity_poly.type
_entity_poly.pdbx_seq_one_letter_code
_entity_poly.pdbx_strand_id
1 'polypeptide(L)'
;MNKNFSWYLVYSRCSLLGYSLDSLKVDGQYIRKVLLQPHLQVEVGNEGYDEGSKILTDFFKKEIIKFDTPSLKPLGHEIIKLLLNDATVDEYQSLITMKH
;
A
#
# COMPACT_ATOMS: atom_id res chain seq x y z
N MET A 1 19.63 5.58 -2.55
CA MET A 1 20.07 4.77 -1.39
C MET A 1 19.09 5.03 -0.25
N ASN A 2 18.02 4.24 -0.17
CA ASN A 2 16.99 4.42 0.85
C ASN A 2 17.44 3.78 2.16
N LYS A 3 17.67 4.62 3.16
CA LYS A 3 17.99 4.22 4.52
C LYS A 3 16.71 3.72 5.19
N ASN A 4 16.77 2.54 5.82
CA ASN A 4 15.71 1.93 6.67
C ASN A 4 14.63 1.09 5.98
N PHE A 5 14.95 0.31 4.95
CA PHE A 5 14.07 -0.79 4.58
C PHE A 5 14.54 -2.10 5.20
N SER A 6 13.76 -2.59 6.15
CA SER A 6 13.86 -3.95 6.69
C SER A 6 13.77 -4.94 5.52
N TRP A 7 14.71 -5.87 5.40
CA TRP A 7 14.81 -6.84 4.29
C TRP A 7 13.58 -7.75 4.12
N TYR A 8 12.61 -7.65 5.02
CA TYR A 8 11.37 -8.41 5.03
C TYR A 8 10.22 -7.73 4.27
N LEU A 9 10.37 -6.46 3.87
CA LEU A 9 9.32 -5.69 3.22
C LEU A 9 9.75 -5.24 1.82
N VAL A 10 8.77 -5.08 0.94
CA VAL A 10 8.88 -4.41 -0.36
C VAL A 10 7.67 -3.48 -0.55
N TYR A 11 7.74 -2.52 -1.46
CA TYR A 11 6.56 -1.75 -1.83
C TYR A 11 5.47 -2.69 -2.35
N SER A 12 4.25 -2.46 -1.87
CA SER A 12 3.10 -3.14 -2.43
C SER A 12 2.87 -2.66 -3.85
N ARG A 13 2.46 -3.59 -4.72
CA ARG A 13 2.04 -3.29 -6.09
C ARG A 13 0.78 -2.41 -6.12
N CYS A 14 0.02 -2.37 -5.03
CA CYS A 14 -1.03 -1.38 -4.78
C CYS A 14 -0.50 -0.38 -3.74
N SER A 15 -0.22 0.87 -4.15
CA SER A 15 0.40 1.87 -3.26
C SER A 15 -0.44 2.18 -2.02
N LEU A 16 -1.77 2.07 -2.12
CA LEU A 16 -2.71 2.21 -1.00
C LEU A 16 -2.43 1.23 0.16
N LEU A 17 -1.85 0.06 -0.13
CA LEU A 17 -1.52 -0.94 0.88
C LEU A 17 -0.14 -0.71 1.53
N GLY A 18 0.63 0.26 1.03
CA GLY A 18 1.97 0.57 1.52
C GLY A 18 2.99 -0.52 1.17
N TYR A 19 3.08 -1.56 1.99
CA TYR A 19 4.11 -2.59 1.88
C TYR A 19 3.53 -4.00 1.78
N SER A 20 4.24 -4.83 1.04
CA SER A 20 4.05 -6.28 1.03
C SER A 20 5.20 -6.96 1.75
N LEU A 21 4.93 -8.13 2.33
CA LEU A 21 5.97 -8.99 2.89
C LEU A 21 6.78 -9.62 1.76
N ASP A 22 8.10 -9.43 1.78
CA ASP A 22 9.03 -10.12 0.90
C ASP A 22 9.48 -11.46 1.49
N SER A 23 9.64 -11.49 2.82
CA SER A 23 10.03 -12.67 3.58
C SER A 23 9.35 -12.66 4.94
N LEU A 24 8.91 -13.84 5.41
CA LEU A 24 8.35 -14.01 6.74
C LEU A 24 8.82 -15.37 7.29
N LYS A 25 9.30 -15.37 8.54
CA LYS A 25 9.72 -16.57 9.26
C LYS A 25 8.84 -16.77 10.49
N VAL A 26 8.21 -17.94 10.58
CA VAL A 26 7.34 -18.34 11.71
C VAL A 26 7.87 -19.67 12.23
N ASP A 27 8.15 -19.76 13.53
CA ASP A 27 8.66 -20.98 14.20
C ASP A 27 9.85 -21.64 13.49
N GLY A 28 10.82 -20.83 13.06
CA GLY A 28 12.01 -21.34 12.39
C GLY A 28 11.85 -21.61 10.89
N GLN A 29 10.63 -21.59 10.36
CA GLN A 29 10.32 -21.92 8.97
C GLN A 29 9.94 -20.68 8.15
N TYR A 30 10.38 -20.64 6.90
CA TYR A 30 10.01 -19.56 5.97
C TYR A 30 8.64 -19.85 5.33
N ILE A 31 7.78 -18.84 5.33
CA ILE A 31 6.51 -18.89 4.61
C ILE A 31 6.79 -18.71 3.11
N ARG A 32 6.12 -19.52 2.27
CA ARG A 32 6.27 -19.44 0.81
C ARG A 32 5.81 -18.07 0.30
N LYS A 33 6.61 -17.45 -0.57
CA LYS A 33 6.34 -16.11 -1.11
C LYS A 33 4.98 -15.95 -1.79
N VAL A 34 4.48 -17.01 -2.43
CA VAL A 34 3.14 -17.05 -3.05
C VAL A 34 1.99 -16.81 -2.06
N LEU A 35 2.18 -17.13 -0.78
CA LEU A 35 1.23 -16.84 0.30
C LEU A 35 1.37 -15.42 0.86
N LEU A 36 2.49 -14.75 0.56
CA LEU A 36 2.78 -13.40 1.02
C LEU A 36 2.37 -12.34 -0.01
N GLN A 37 2.32 -12.72 -1.29
CA GLN A 37 2.09 -11.79 -2.40
C GLN A 37 1.08 -12.38 -3.40
N PRO A 38 -0.18 -11.88 -3.41
CA PRO A 38 -1.26 -12.53 -4.17
C PRO A 38 -1.01 -12.64 -5.68
N HIS A 39 -0.31 -11.68 -6.29
CA HIS A 39 0.00 -11.70 -7.72
C HIS A 39 0.92 -12.86 -8.16
N LEU A 40 1.56 -13.56 -7.21
CA LEU A 40 2.35 -14.76 -7.47
C LEU A 40 1.51 -16.04 -7.51
N GLN A 41 0.24 -15.98 -7.10
CA GLN A 41 -0.69 -17.11 -7.19
C GLN A 41 -1.12 -17.28 -8.64
N VAL A 42 -1.12 -18.51 -9.14
CA VAL A 42 -1.36 -18.83 -10.56
C VAL A 42 -2.76 -18.39 -10.98
N GLU A 43 -3.72 -18.47 -10.06
CA GLU A 43 -5.13 -18.11 -10.26
C GLU A 43 -5.36 -16.60 -10.32
N VAL A 44 -4.42 -15.79 -9.81
CA VAL A 44 -4.54 -14.33 -9.74
C VAL A 44 -3.65 -13.67 -10.78
N GLY A 45 -2.36 -14.00 -10.77
CA GLY A 45 -1.35 -13.36 -11.60
C GLY A 45 -1.24 -11.85 -11.40
N ASN A 46 -0.40 -11.21 -12.21
CA ASN A 46 -0.24 -9.77 -12.19
C ASN A 46 -1.51 -9.03 -12.66
N GLU A 47 -2.21 -9.58 -13.66
CA GLU A 47 -3.41 -8.98 -14.25
C GLU A 47 -4.58 -8.97 -13.26
N GLY A 48 -4.92 -10.12 -12.67
CA GLY A 48 -6.00 -10.19 -11.69
C GLY A 48 -5.71 -9.35 -10.44
N TYR A 49 -4.44 -9.25 -10.03
CA TYR A 49 -4.05 -8.35 -8.96
C TYR A 49 -4.30 -6.88 -9.32
N ASP A 50 -3.91 -6.45 -10.53
CA ASP A 50 -4.06 -5.04 -10.94
C ASP A 50 -5.53 -4.64 -11.08
N GLU A 51 -6.37 -5.51 -11.63
CA GLU A 51 -7.81 -5.26 -11.69
C GLU A 51 -8.42 -5.17 -10.29
N GLY A 52 -8.02 -6.06 -9.37
CA GLY A 52 -8.44 -5.98 -7.97
C GLY A 52 -7.95 -4.70 -7.28
N SER A 53 -6.69 -4.32 -7.52
CA SER A 53 -6.09 -3.07 -7.02
C SER A 53 -6.83 -1.84 -7.54
N LYS A 54 -7.25 -1.86 -8.81
CA LYS A 54 -8.05 -0.80 -9.42
C LYS A 54 -9.43 -0.69 -8.77
N ILE A 55 -10.15 -1.81 -8.62
CA ILE A 55 -11.46 -1.84 -7.96
C ILE A 55 -11.36 -1.26 -6.54
N LEU A 56 -10.35 -1.68 -5.78
CA LEU A 56 -10.09 -1.18 -4.44
C LEU A 56 -9.80 0.34 -4.45
N THR A 57 -8.89 0.78 -5.31
CA THR A 57 -8.47 2.18 -5.39
C THR A 57 -9.62 3.09 -5.81
N ASP A 58 -10.41 2.69 -6.81
CA ASP A 58 -11.58 3.44 -7.28
C ASP A 58 -12.65 3.55 -6.18
N PHE A 59 -12.88 2.49 -5.40
CA PHE A 59 -13.74 2.54 -4.23
C PHE A 59 -13.25 3.57 -3.20
N PHE A 60 -11.97 3.52 -2.83
CA PHE A 60 -11.41 4.46 -1.85
C PHE A 60 -11.45 5.91 -2.36
N LYS A 61 -11.10 6.17 -3.63
CA LYS A 61 -11.21 7.51 -4.23
C LYS A 61 -12.64 8.04 -4.18
N LYS A 62 -13.64 7.19 -4.43
CA LYS A 62 -15.05 7.57 -4.34
C LYS A 62 -15.48 7.89 -2.91
N GLU A 63 -15.07 7.08 -1.94
CA GLU A 63 -15.53 7.20 -0.56
C GLU A 63 -14.79 8.28 0.22
N ILE A 64 -13.49 8.48 -0.05
CA ILE A 64 -12.64 9.39 0.73
C ILE A 64 -13.06 10.86 0.58
N ILE A 65 -13.62 11.25 -0.58
CA ILE A 65 -14.08 12.63 -0.84
C ILE A 65 -15.15 13.07 0.17
N LYS A 66 -15.94 12.13 0.70
CA LYS A 66 -16.97 12.42 1.71
C LYS A 66 -16.37 12.93 3.03
N PHE A 67 -15.09 12.68 3.27
CA PHE A 67 -14.36 13.12 4.45
C PHE A 67 -13.57 14.41 4.22
N ASP A 68 -13.51 14.91 2.98
CA ASP A 68 -12.84 16.16 2.60
C ASP A 68 -13.68 17.38 3.04
N THR A 69 -13.72 17.61 4.34
CA THR A 69 -14.55 18.62 5.00
C THR A 69 -13.71 19.80 5.48
N PRO A 70 -14.28 21.01 5.64
CA PRO A 70 -13.54 22.17 6.16
C PRO A 70 -12.96 21.97 7.58
N SER A 71 -13.51 21.02 8.34
CA SER A 71 -13.03 20.65 9.68
C SER A 71 -11.90 19.62 9.67
N LEU A 72 -11.59 19.03 8.51
CA LEU A 72 -10.49 18.07 8.40
C LEU A 72 -9.16 18.79 8.63
N LYS A 73 -8.22 18.10 9.31
CA LYS A 73 -6.89 18.65 9.55
C LYS A 73 -6.12 18.78 8.22
N PRO A 74 -5.20 19.75 8.08
CA PRO A 74 -4.38 19.92 6.87
C PRO A 74 -3.73 18.62 6.35
N LEU A 75 -3.13 17.83 7.24
CA LEU A 75 -2.55 16.52 6.89
C LEU A 75 -3.57 15.55 6.27
N GLY A 76 -4.83 15.59 6.72
CA GLY A 76 -5.90 14.79 6.13
C GLY A 76 -6.17 15.19 4.69
N HIS A 77 -6.25 16.49 4.39
CA HIS A 77 -6.41 16.98 3.03
C HIS A 77 -5.23 16.58 2.13
N GLU A 78 -4.01 16.60 2.65
CA GLU A 78 -2.81 16.17 1.91
C GLU A 78 -2.86 14.67 1.58
N ILE A 79 -3.27 13.83 2.53
CA ILE A 79 -3.44 12.38 2.30
C ILE A 79 -4.53 12.12 1.25
N ILE A 80 -5.66 12.83 1.33
CA ILE A 80 -6.74 12.72 0.33
C ILE A 80 -6.21 13.12 -1.05
N LYS A 81 -5.46 14.22 -1.14
CA LYS A 81 -4.86 14.66 -2.39
C LYS A 81 -3.89 13.62 -2.97
N LEU A 82 -3.05 12.99 -2.15
CA LEU A 82 -2.17 11.91 -2.61
C LEU A 82 -2.96 10.73 -3.18
N LEU A 83 -4.03 10.30 -2.50
CA LEU A 83 -4.89 9.22 -2.96
C LEU A 83 -5.56 9.53 -4.30
N LEU A 84 -6.08 10.74 -4.46
CA LEU A 84 -6.74 11.15 -5.70
C LEU A 84 -5.77 11.27 -6.88
N ASN A 85 -4.46 11.44 -6.62
CA ASN A 85 -3.42 11.57 -7.66
C ASN A 85 -2.58 10.30 -7.85
N ASP A 86 -3.04 9.13 -7.38
CA ASP A 86 -2.34 7.85 -7.55
C ASP A 86 -0.90 7.86 -7.02
N ALA A 87 -0.69 8.52 -5.87
CA ALA A 87 0.63 8.66 -5.26
C ALA A 87 1.30 7.32 -4.95
N THR A 88 2.62 7.34 -5.01
CA THR A 88 3.52 6.24 -4.64
C THR A 88 3.61 6.08 -3.12
N VAL A 89 4.11 4.92 -2.67
CA VAL A 89 4.33 4.63 -1.25
C VAL A 89 5.28 5.65 -0.61
N ASP A 90 6.35 6.03 -1.32
CA ASP A 90 7.33 7.04 -0.86
C ASP A 90 6.67 8.41 -0.60
N GLU A 91 5.73 8.82 -1.45
CA GLU A 91 5.00 10.08 -1.25
C GLU A 91 4.15 10.05 0.02
N TYR A 92 3.45 8.94 0.29
CA TYR A 92 2.75 8.77 1.57
C TYR A 92 3.69 8.78 2.77
N GLN A 93 4.85 8.11 2.67
CA GLN A 93 5.84 8.09 3.75
C GLN A 93 6.37 9.49 4.08
N SER A 94 6.52 10.34 3.07
CA SER A 94 6.99 11.71 3.28
C SER A 94 6.06 12.54 4.17
N LEU A 95 4.76 12.18 4.21
CA LEU A 95 3.75 12.83 5.05
C LEU A 95 3.60 12.15 6.43
N ILE A 96 3.76 10.83 6.49
CA ILE A 96 3.50 10.03 7.68
C ILE A 96 4.84 9.58 8.27
N THR A 97 5.42 10.41 9.14
CA THR A 97 6.61 10.02 9.92
C THR A 97 6.26 8.83 10.83
N MET A 98 6.71 7.63 10.49
CA MET A 98 6.70 6.51 11.44
C MET A 98 7.64 6.85 12.60
N LYS A 99 7.08 7.15 13.77
CA LYS A 99 7.87 7.21 15.01
C LYS A 99 8.22 5.78 15.39
N HIS A 100 9.51 5.44 15.32
CA HIS A 100 10.08 4.22 15.88
C HIS A 100 10.23 4.37 17.40
#